data_AF-A0AAV1LAN9-F1
#
_entry.id   AF-A0AAV1LAN9-F1
#
_cell.length_a   1.000
_cell.length_b   1.000
_cell.length_c   1.000
_cell.angle_alpha   90.00
_cell.angle_beta   90.00
_cell.angle_gamma   90.00
#
_symmetry.space_group_name_H-M   'P 1'
#
loop_
_entity.id
_entity.type
_entity.pdbx_description
1 polymer ?
#
loop_
_entity_poly.entity_id
_entity_poly.type
_entity_poly.pdbx_seq_one_letter_code
_entity_poly.pdbx_strand_id
1 'polypeptide(L)' 'MKWEWTAEHQKSFDAIKDELCSSYVLAHFNPRQQLVLTVDAAPGGLGAVLAVRYPAGAEHQAYLDTINHE' A
#
# COMPACT_ATOMS: atom_id res chain seq x y z
N MET A 1 26.56 1.88 -20.00
CA MET A 1 25.17 2.14 -20.43
C MET A 1 24.45 2.78 -19.24
N LYS A 2 23.68 3.85 -19.44
CA LYS A 2 22.87 4.45 -18.37
C LYS A 2 21.52 3.75 -18.34
N TRP A 3 20.98 3.52 -17.14
CA TRP A 3 19.62 3.03 -16.99
C TRP A 3 18.62 4.16 -17.30
N GLU A 4 17.53 3.83 -17.98
CA GLU A 4 16.51 4.78 -18.38
C GLU A 4 15.12 4.22 -18.06
N TRP A 5 14.25 5.07 -17.52
CA TRP A 5 12.84 4.76 -17.34
C TRP A 5 12.12 4.93 -18.67
N THR A 6 11.64 3.83 -19.23
CA THR A 6 10.99 3.81 -20.54
C THR A 6 9.47 3.88 -20.39
N ALA A 7 8.78 4.07 -21.51
CA ALA A 7 7.32 4.00 -21.55
C ALA A 7 6.77 2.63 -21.10
N GLU A 8 7.53 1.55 -21.32
CA GLU A 8 7.15 0.21 -20.85
C GLU A 8 7.20 0.11 -19.33
N HIS A 9 8.26 0.63 -18.70
CA HIS A 9 8.36 0.68 -17.23
C HIS A 9 7.23 1.50 -16.62
N GLN A 10 6.89 2.64 -17.22
CA GLN A 10 5.77 3.47 -16.77
C GLN A 10 4.45 2.71 -16.86
N LYS A 11 4.19 2.02 -17.99
CA LYS A 11 2.97 1.21 -18.16
C LYS A 11 2.86 0.11 -17.12
N SER A 12 3.94 -0.61 -16.82
CA SER A 12 3.96 -1.64 -15.78
C SER A 12 3.74 -1.04 -14.39
N PHE A 13 4.33 0.11 -14.10
CA PHE A 13 4.15 0.80 -12.82
C PHE A 13 2.71 1.27 -12.59
N ASP A 14 2.07 1.83 -13.62
CA ASP A 14 0.68 2.25 -13.54
C ASP A 14 -0.27 1.06 -13.37
N ALA A 15 0.00 -0.06 -14.06
CA ALA A 15 -0.77 -1.30 -13.85
C ALA A 15 -0.66 -1.84 -12.40
N ILE A 16 0.51 -1.72 -11.77
CA ILE A 16 0.68 -2.10 -10.35
C ILE A 16 -0.15 -1.19 -9.44
N LYS A 17 -0.16 0.13 -9.71
CA LYS A 17 -1.00 1.07 -8.94
C LYS A 17 -2.48 0.73 -9.06
N ASP A 18 -2.95 0.47 -10.28
CA ASP A 18 -4.35 0.12 -10.53
C ASP A 18 -4.74 -1.16 -9.77
N GLU A 19 -3.87 -2.17 -9.76
CA GLU A 19 -4.12 -3.41 -9.01
C GLU A 19 -4.11 -3.19 -7.50
N LEU A 20 -3.20 -2.37 -6.97
CA LEU A 20 -3.18 -2.02 -5.54
C LEU A 20 -4.45 -1.26 -5.11
N CYS A 21 -5.07 -0.52 -6.04
CA CYS A 21 -6.33 0.17 -5.81
C CYS A 21 -7.56 -0.71 -6.11
N SER A 22 -7.39 -1.97 -6.49
CA SER A 22 -8.49 -2.87 -6.81
C SER A 22 -9.24 -3.31 -5.56
N SER A 23 -10.50 -3.72 -5.72
CA SER A 23 -11.30 -4.30 -4.63
C SER A 23 -10.80 -5.66 -4.16
N TYR A 24 -9.81 -6.25 -4.85
CA TYR A 24 -9.17 -7.50 -4.44
C TYR A 24 -8.12 -7.24 -3.37
N VAL A 25 -7.42 -6.10 -3.44
CA VAL A 25 -6.39 -5.69 -2.47
C VAL A 25 -6.99 -4.86 -1.33
N LEU A 26 -8.02 -4.04 -1.64
CA LEU A 26 -8.65 -3.15 -0.67
C LEU A 26 -9.82 -3.80 0.07
N ALA A 27 -9.84 -3.65 1.39
CA ALA A 27 -10.95 -4.01 2.26
C ALA A 27 -11.65 -2.77 2.82
N HIS A 28 -12.97 -2.83 2.96
CA HIS A 28 -13.71 -1.80 3.67
C HIS A 28 -13.34 -1.79 5.15
N PHE A 29 -13.09 -0.61 5.70
CA PHE A 29 -12.86 -0.44 7.13
C PHE A 29 -14.08 -0.92 7.95
N ASN A 30 -13.82 -1.78 8.92
CA ASN A 30 -14.81 -2.24 9.89
C ASN A 30 -14.17 -2.35 11.28
N PRO A 31 -14.60 -1.55 12.27
CA PRO A 31 -13.99 -1.53 13.60
C PRO A 31 -14.21 -2.82 14.40
N ARG A 32 -15.06 -3.74 13.93
CA ARG A 32 -15.26 -5.06 14.55
C ARG A 32 -14.28 -6.12 14.05
N GLN A 33 -13.54 -5.82 12.98
CA GLN A 33 -12.51 -6.70 12.46
C GLN A 33 -11.17 -6.40 13.11
N GLN A 34 -10.27 -7.38 13.11
CA GLN A 34 -8.92 -7.17 13.60
C GLN A 34 -8.17 -6.26 12.60
N LEU A 35 -7.68 -5.14 13.10
CA LEU A 35 -6.87 -4.21 12.34
C LEU A 35 -5.39 -4.41 12.66
N VAL A 36 -4.55 -4.25 11.64
CA VAL A 36 -3.08 -4.30 11.74
C VAL A 36 -2.54 -2.99 11.17
N LEU A 37 -1.75 -2.27 11.98
CA LEU A 37 -1.04 -1.07 11.55
C LEU A 37 0.44 -1.41 11.38
N THR A 38 0.94 -1.27 10.16
CA THR A 38 2.37 -1.39 9.84
C THR A 38 2.92 -0.01 9.57
N VAL A 39 4.01 0.35 10.21
CA VAL A 39 4.65 1.68 10.09
C VAL A 39 6.12 1.48 9.79
N ASP A 40 6.65 2.27 8.84
CA ASP A 40 8.08 2.36 8.58
C ASP A 40 8.53 3.82 8.57
N ALA A 41 9.69 4.10 9.15
CA ALA A 41 10.20 5.44 9.37
C ALA A 41 11.61 5.59 8.81
N ALA A 42 11.83 6.63 8.02
CA ALA A 42 13.14 6.97 7.47
C ALA A 42 13.45 8.46 7.68
N PRO A 43 14.72 8.88 7.62
CA PRO A 43 15.06 10.30 7.58
C PRO A 43 14.34 10.99 6.41
N GLY A 44 13.38 11.86 6.72
CA GLY A 44 12.57 12.59 5.73
C GLY A 44 11.10 12.14 5.60
N GLY A 45 10.66 11.08 6.28
CA GLY A 45 9.24 10.70 6.23
C GLY A 45 8.86 9.44 6.99
N LEU A 46 7.56 9.31 7.24
CA LEU A 46 6.92 8.17 7.90
C LEU A 46 5.86 7.59 6.94
N GLY A 47 5.94 6.29 6.66
CA GLY A 47 4.92 5.56 5.92
C GLY A 47 4.08 4.68 6.85
N ALA A 48 2.77 4.60 6.62
CA ALA A 48 1.88 3.75 7.40
C ALA A 48 0.86 3.02 6.49
N VAL A 49 0.64 1.74 6.75
CA VAL A 49 -0.39 0.91 6.12
C VAL A 49 -1.32 0.36 7.19
N LEU A 50 -2.61 0.58 7.04
CA LEU A 50 -3.65 -0.07 7.83
C LEU A 50 -4.23 -1.24 7.02
N ALA A 51 -4.31 -2.42 7.63
CA ALA A 51 -4.85 -3.63 7.02
C ALA A 51 -5.89 -4.31 7.92
N VAL A 52 -6.77 -5.10 7.32
CA VAL A 52 -7.71 -6.01 7.99
C VAL A 52 -7.10 -7.41 7.98
N ARG A 53 -6.94 -8.01 9.17
CA ARG A 53 -6.53 -9.42 9.30
C ARG A 53 -7.76 -10.31 9.43
N TYR A 54 -7.87 -11.28 8.52
CA TYR A 54 -8.93 -12.28 8.53
C TYR A 54 -8.53 -13.52 9.36
N PRO A 55 -9.50 -14.30 9.88
CA PRO A 55 -9.23 -15.45 10.74
C PRO A 55 -8.31 -16.52 10.15
N ALA A 56 -8.17 -16.59 8.81
CA ALA A 56 -7.27 -17.50 8.11
C ALA A 56 -5.84 -16.96 7.95
N GLY A 57 -5.52 -15.79 8.53
CA GLY A 57 -4.20 -15.16 8.43
C GLY A 57 -3.99 -14.31 7.17
N ALA A 58 -4.96 -14.27 6.26
CA ALA A 58 -4.95 -13.35 5.12
C ALA A 58 -5.11 -11.90 5.59
N GLU A 59 -4.40 -10.98 4.94
CA GLU A 59 -4.48 -9.55 5.20
C GLU A 59 -4.83 -8.79 3.92
N HIS A 60 -5.79 -7.88 4.00
CA HIS A 60 -6.12 -6.95 2.93
C HIS A 60 -5.94 -5.52 3.42
N GLN A 61 -5.46 -4.64 2.54
CA GLN A 61 -5.16 -3.26 2.88
C GLN A 61 -6.47 -2.48 3.02
N ALA A 62 -6.58 -1.60 4.01
CA ALA A 62 -7.73 -0.73 4.20
C ALA A 62 -7.38 0.74 3.92
N TYR A 63 -6.14 1.14 4.21
CA TYR A 63 -5.66 2.51 4.01
C TYR A 63 -4.13 2.55 3.92
N LEU A 64 -3.59 3.45 3.09
CA LEU A 64 -2.16 3.71 2.95
C LEU A 64 -1.93 5.22 3.09
N ASP A 65 -0.97 5.61 3.93
CA ASP A 65 -0.57 7.00 4.11
C ASP A 65 0.94 7.18 4.08
N THR A 66 1.38 8.34 3.60
CA THR A 66 2.78 8.78 3.66
C THR A 66 2.80 10.17 4.26
N ILE A 67 3.31 10.26 5.49
CA ILE A 67 3.51 11.53 6.20
C ILE A 67 4.94 11.97 5.92
N ASN A 68 5.11 12.86 4.95
CA ASN A 68 6.39 13.53 4.75
C ASN A 68 6.55 14.58 5.85
N HIS A 69 7.69 14.56 6.55
CA HIS A 69 8.09 15.71 7.35
C HIS A 69 8.66 16.74 6.36
N GLU A 70 8.07 17.94 6.34
CA GLU A 70 8.53 19.09 5.53
C GLU A 70 10.04 19.35 5.65
#